data_AF-A0A1A3FQJ1-F1
#
_entry.id   AF-A0A1A3FQJ1-F1
#
_cell.length_a   1.000
_cell.length_b   1.000
_cell.length_c   1.000
_cell.angle_alpha   90.00
_cell.angle_beta   90.00
_cell.angle_gamma   90.00
#
_symmetry.space_group_name_H-M   'P 1'
#
loop_
_entity.id
_entity.type
_entity.pdbx_description
1 polymer ?
#
loop_
_entity_poly.entity_id
_entity_poly.type
_entity_poly.pdbx_seq_one_letter_code
_entity_poly.pdbx_strand_id
1 'polypeptide(L)'
;MTAQPPDPDPTQIPGLEPGGGTAPGATPPAAPQTSGVSAPQPPNTRRFTPSLVLTVVAVGVFVLAFIAVAVLLVMKMTGAAG
;
A
#
# COMPACT_ATOMS: atom_id res chain seq x y z
N MET A 1 -19.51 -51.80 49.84
CA MET A 1 -20.77 -51.03 49.72
C MET A 1 -20.59 -50.05 48.58
N THR A 2 -21.51 -50.10 47.63
CA THR A 2 -21.52 -49.45 46.31
C THR A 2 -21.79 -47.95 46.41
N ALA A 3 -20.99 -47.12 45.75
CA ALA A 3 -21.40 -45.75 45.42
C ALA A 3 -21.31 -45.60 43.89
N GLN A 4 -22.48 -45.66 43.25
CA GLN A 4 -22.70 -45.21 41.88
C GLN A 4 -22.22 -43.75 41.81
N PRO A 5 -21.45 -43.33 40.78
CA PRO A 5 -21.15 -41.92 40.56
C PRO A 5 -22.46 -41.13 40.53
N PRO A 6 -22.56 -39.97 41.21
CA PRO A 6 -23.74 -39.13 41.09
C PRO A 6 -23.87 -38.71 39.63
N ASP A 7 -24.96 -39.11 38.98
CA ASP A 7 -25.34 -38.65 37.65
C ASP A 7 -25.82 -37.19 37.82
N PRO A 8 -25.00 -36.18 37.45
CA PRO A 8 -25.35 -34.80 37.70
C PRO A 8 -26.41 -34.36 36.70
N ASP A 9 -27.54 -33.84 37.21
CA ASP A 9 -28.60 -33.29 36.38
C ASP A 9 -28.05 -32.20 35.44
N PRO A 10 -28.15 -32.33 34.10
CA PRO A 10 -27.60 -31.36 33.15
C PRO A 10 -28.28 -29.99 33.23
N THR A 11 -29.40 -29.87 33.96
CA THR A 11 -30.05 -28.58 34.24
C THR A 11 -29.42 -27.84 35.42
N GLN A 12 -28.63 -28.52 36.26
CA GLN A 12 -27.88 -27.91 37.36
C GLN A 12 -26.40 -27.81 37.02
N ILE A 13 -26.07 -26.88 36.12
CA ILE A 13 -24.68 -26.53 35.81
C ILE A 13 -24.26 -25.36 36.71
N PRO A 14 -23.39 -25.56 37.72
CA PRO A 14 -22.97 -24.47 38.60
C PRO A 14 -22.17 -23.42 37.83
N GLY A 15 -22.60 -22.16 37.87
CA GLY A 15 -21.89 -21.03 37.25
C GLY A 15 -22.35 -20.61 35.85
N LEU A 16 -23.53 -21.05 35.41
CA LEU A 16 -24.15 -20.59 34.17
C LEU A 16 -25.53 -19.99 34.46
N GLU A 17 -25.64 -18.67 34.33
CA GLU A 17 -26.91 -17.97 34.47
C GLU A 17 -27.87 -18.41 33.35
N PRO A 18 -29.09 -18.91 33.67
CA PRO A 18 -30.06 -19.28 32.65
C PRO A 18 -30.45 -18.06 31.81
N GLY A 19 -30.18 -18.14 30.51
CA GLY A 19 -30.47 -17.06 29.56
C GLY A 19 -29.24 -16.24 29.19
N GLY A 20 -28.15 -16.93 28.77
CA GLY A 20 -26.95 -16.36 28.15
C GLY A 20 -27.29 -15.37 27.04
N GLY A 21 -27.62 -14.16 27.46
CA GLY A 21 -28.10 -13.06 26.68
C GLY A 21 -27.13 -11.93 26.95
N THR A 22 -26.35 -11.60 25.94
CA THR A 22 -25.55 -10.40 25.97
C THR A 22 -26.50 -9.20 25.97
N ALA A 23 -26.24 -8.17 26.77
CA ALA A 23 -27.04 -6.95 26.77
C ALA A 23 -27.23 -6.41 25.33
N PRO A 24 -28.42 -5.89 24.95
CA PRO A 24 -28.63 -5.23 23.67
C PRO A 24 -27.56 -4.15 23.46
N GLY A 25 -26.67 -4.37 22.49
CA GLY A 25 -25.43 -3.60 22.31
C GLY A 25 -24.15 -4.45 22.23
N ALA A 26 -24.23 -5.76 22.46
CA ALA A 26 -23.10 -6.69 22.29
C ALA A 26 -22.93 -7.26 20.88
N THR A 27 -23.60 -6.68 19.88
CA THR A 27 -23.00 -6.65 18.54
C THR A 27 -21.87 -5.63 18.64
N PRO A 28 -20.60 -6.01 18.46
CA PRO A 28 -19.54 -5.02 18.33
C PRO A 28 -20.00 -3.96 17.32
N PRO A 29 -19.80 -2.65 17.58
CA PRO A 29 -20.06 -1.65 16.54
C PRO A 29 -19.33 -2.11 15.29
N ALA A 30 -20.00 -2.00 14.13
CA ALA A 30 -19.44 -2.40 12.84
C ALA A 30 -17.95 -2.04 12.82
N ALA A 31 -17.08 -3.05 12.64
CA ALA A 31 -15.64 -2.84 12.56
C ALA A 31 -15.40 -1.60 11.69
N PRO A 32 -14.54 -0.64 12.11
CA PRO A 32 -14.38 0.61 11.39
C PRO A 32 -14.18 0.30 9.91
N GLN A 33 -15.23 0.58 9.15
CA GLN A 33 -15.34 0.37 7.72
C GLN A 33 -14.28 1.23 7.08
N THR A 34 -13.09 0.68 6.84
CA THR A 34 -12.04 1.27 6.00
C THR A 34 -12.01 2.80 6.06
N SER A 35 -12.01 3.36 7.28
CA SER A 35 -12.09 4.81 7.52
C SER A 35 -10.74 5.42 7.15
N GLY A 36 -10.42 5.41 5.87
CA GLY A 36 -9.07 5.59 5.36
C GLY A 36 -8.91 5.26 3.88
N VAL A 37 -9.85 4.55 3.24
CA VAL A 37 -9.77 4.29 1.78
C VAL A 37 -10.14 5.53 0.95
N SER A 38 -10.80 6.52 1.55
CA SER A 38 -11.23 7.76 0.87
C SER A 38 -10.63 9.05 1.44
N ALA A 39 -9.59 8.99 2.29
CA ALA A 39 -8.89 10.22 2.67
C ALA A 39 -8.35 10.88 1.38
N PRO A 40 -8.74 12.12 1.04
CA PRO A 40 -8.26 12.76 -0.18
C PRO A 40 -6.74 12.86 -0.13
N GLN A 41 -6.07 12.11 -1.00
CA GLN A 41 -4.62 12.24 -1.14
C GLN A 41 -4.35 13.67 -1.62
N PRO A 42 -3.56 14.48 -0.90
CA PRO A 42 -3.23 15.81 -1.36
C PRO A 42 -2.64 15.69 -2.77
N PRO A 43 -3.11 16.49 -3.74
CA PRO A 43 -2.60 16.41 -5.09
C PRO A 43 -1.08 16.57 -5.05
N ASN A 44 -0.37 15.73 -5.78
CA ASN A 44 1.08 15.86 -5.89
C ASN A 44 1.38 17.18 -6.63
N THR A 45 1.59 18.25 -5.88
CA THR A 45 1.79 19.60 -6.40
C THR A 45 3.20 19.79 -6.96
N ARG A 46 4.14 18.89 -6.64
CA ARG A 46 5.53 18.97 -7.11
C ARG A 46 5.69 18.18 -8.40
N ARG A 47 5.09 18.72 -9.47
CA ARG A 47 5.34 18.25 -10.85
C ARG A 47 6.79 18.45 -11.27
N PHE A 48 7.48 19.41 -10.64
CA PHE A 48 8.89 19.73 -10.89
C PHE A 48 9.71 19.56 -9.61
N THR A 49 10.04 18.32 -9.30
CA THR A 49 11.06 18.03 -8.30
C THR A 49 12.44 18.43 -8.87
N PRO A 50 13.37 18.99 -8.09
CA PRO A 50 14.72 19.31 -8.57
C PRO A 50 15.41 18.12 -9.26
N SER A 51 15.13 16.90 -8.79
CA SER A 51 15.58 15.66 -9.42
C SER A 51 15.09 15.49 -10.85
N LEU A 52 13.82 15.81 -11.15
CA LEU A 52 13.28 15.71 -12.51
C LEU A 52 13.98 16.69 -13.45
N VAL A 53 14.19 17.93 -12.99
CA VAL A 53 14.90 18.96 -13.78
C VAL A 53 16.32 18.51 -14.08
N LEU A 54 17.04 18.03 -13.07
CA LEU A 54 18.40 17.51 -13.22
C LEU A 54 18.47 16.36 -14.22
N THR A 55 17.53 15.40 -14.13
CA THR A 55 17.46 14.27 -15.06
C THR A 55 17.21 14.74 -16.49
N VAL A 56 16.26 15.65 -16.72
CA VAL A 56 15.94 16.18 -18.06
C VAL A 56 17.16 16.91 -18.64
N VAL A 57 17.84 17.74 -17.85
CA VAL A 57 19.06 18.44 -18.28
C VAL A 57 20.17 17.45 -18.63
N ALA A 58 20.41 16.45 -17.78
CA ALA A 58 21.44 15.43 -18.02
C ALA A 58 21.18 14.65 -19.32
N VAL A 59 19.93 14.23 -19.55
CA VAL A 59 19.52 13.56 -20.79
C VAL A 59 19.68 14.50 -21.99
N GLY A 60 19.29 15.76 -21.86
CA GLY A 60 19.45 16.77 -22.93
C GLY A 60 20.91 16.94 -23.34
N VAL A 61 21.83 17.07 -22.37
CA VAL A 61 23.28 17.17 -22.63
C VAL A 61 23.81 15.89 -23.30
N PHE A 62 23.37 14.71 -22.84
CA PHE A 62 23.78 13.44 -23.43
C PHE A 62 23.34 13.32 -24.89
N VAL A 63 22.10 13.68 -25.21
CA VAL A 63 21.58 13.67 -26.59
C VAL A 63 22.35 14.66 -27.48
N LEU A 64 22.62 15.87 -26.98
CA LEU A 64 23.43 16.86 -27.71
C LEU A 64 24.83 16.35 -28.02
N ALA A 65 25.50 15.72 -27.04
CA ALA A 65 26.82 15.13 -27.23
C ALA A 65 26.77 14.00 -28.28
N PHE A 66 25.75 13.14 -28.21
CA PHE A 66 25.57 12.06 -29.18
C PHE A 66 25.36 12.59 -30.61
N ILE A 67 24.53 13.62 -30.78
CA ILE A 67 24.32 14.27 -32.08
C ILE A 67 25.63 14.89 -32.59
N ALA A 68 26.39 15.58 -31.74
CA ALA A 68 27.66 16.17 -32.13
C ALA A 68 28.65 15.12 -32.66
N VAL A 69 28.77 13.98 -31.97
CA VAL A 69 29.61 12.85 -32.41
C VAL A 69 29.08 12.24 -33.71
N ALA A 70 27.77 12.05 -33.85
CA ALA A 70 27.18 11.52 -35.08
C ALA A 70 27.45 12.44 -36.28
N VAL A 71 27.28 13.75 -36.12
CA VAL A 71 27.58 14.74 -37.16
C VAL A 71 29.06 14.72 -37.50
N LEU A 72 29.95 14.71 -36.50
CA LEU A 72 31.39 14.62 -36.73
C LEU A 72 31.76 13.36 -37.53
N LEU A 73 31.17 12.22 -37.18
CA LEU A 73 31.41 10.95 -37.87
C LEU A 73 30.94 11.03 -39.34
N VAL A 74 29.76 11.59 -39.58
CA VAL A 74 29.24 11.82 -40.94
C VAL A 74 30.16 12.75 -41.73
N MET A 75 30.61 13.86 -41.13
CA MET A 75 31.54 14.79 -41.79
C MET A 75 32.89 14.12 -42.11
N LYS A 76 33.39 13.26 -41.24
CA LYS A 76 34.62 12.47 -41.48
C LYS A 76 34.41 11.43 -42.59
N MET A 77 33.28 10.73 -42.63
CA MET A 77 32.94 9.75 -43.66
C MET A 77 32.72 10.37 -45.04
N THR A 78 32.12 11.56 -45.09
CA THR A 78 31.80 12.27 -46.34
C THR A 78 32.98 13.09 -46.88
N GLY A 79 34.11 13.14 -46.16
CA GLY A 79 35.26 13.98 -46.53
C GLY A 79 35.00 15.49 -46.37
N ALA A 80 33.87 15.89 -45.81
CA ALA A 80 33.51 17.29 -45.56
C ALA A 80 34.37 17.96 -44.49
N ALA A 81 35.14 17.17 -43.72
CA ALA A 81 36.08 17.63 -42.71
C ALA A 81 37.54 17.26 -43.05
N GLY A 82 37.86 17.16 -44.34
CA GLY A 82 39.20 17.07 -44.90
C GLY A 82 39.81 18.43 -45.17
#